data_AF-A0A660NXV5-F1
#
_entry.id   AF-A0A660NXV5-F1
#
_cell.length_a   1.000
_cell.length_b   1.000
_cell.length_c   1.000
_cell.angle_alpha   90.00
_cell.angle_beta   90.00
_cell.angle_gamma   90.00
#
_symmetry.space_group_name_H-M   'P 1'
#
loop_
_entity.id
_entity.type
_entity.pdbx_description
1 polymer ?
#
loop_
_entity_poly.entity_id
_entity_poly.type
_entity_poly.pdbx_seq_one_letter_code
_entity_poly.pdbx_strand_id
1 'polypeptide(L)'
;EVTEIIKDEDFGNNMKPNLFIKNVSGQAKVVAMKLDLRSMPEGKIQCCIGNCDFYDTPSIHTSGSISIAAGKSESIETEWFIPAETTTPKCWTAVFTAGLCKLGAAAYEYSEDGPSIKVRFGKDPTAVTSVKENTVTEVERYNVQGQKISKPCKGINIIKLSNGKTVKKLIP
;
A
#
# COMPACT_ATOMS: atom_id res chain seq x y z
N GLU A 1 -2.79 -6.24 -0.67
CA GLU A 1 -1.56 -6.14 0.13
C GLU A 1 -0.93 -4.78 -0.14
N VAL A 2 -0.37 -4.14 0.89
CA VAL A 2 0.31 -2.83 0.79
C VAL A 2 1.71 -2.99 1.35
N THR A 3 2.71 -2.66 0.53
CA THR A 3 4.13 -2.76 0.88
C THR A 3 4.91 -1.48 0.60
N GLU A 4 4.33 -0.56 -0.18
CA GLU A 4 4.93 0.73 -0.49
C GLU A 4 4.90 1.64 0.74
N ILE A 5 6.06 2.17 1.09
CA ILE A 5 6.22 3.16 2.16
C ILE A 5 6.19 4.55 1.51
N ILE A 6 5.21 5.34 1.90
CA ILE A 6 5.13 6.76 1.59
C ILE A 6 5.90 7.50 2.68
N LYS A 7 6.83 8.37 2.27
CA LYS A 7 7.53 9.27 3.18
C LYS A 7 6.76 10.59 3.23
N ASP A 8 6.18 10.87 4.38
CA ASP A 8 5.54 12.15 4.68
C ASP A 8 6.47 12.97 5.58
N GLU A 9 6.72 14.23 5.22
CA GLU A 9 7.65 15.11 5.94
C GLU A 9 7.09 15.54 7.31
N ASP A 10 5.76 15.55 7.47
CA ASP A 10 5.06 16.01 8.67
C ASP A 10 4.66 14.84 9.59
N PHE A 11 4.30 13.69 9.01
CA PHE A 11 3.73 12.55 9.74
C PHE A 11 4.57 11.26 9.72
N GLY A 12 5.69 11.26 9.00
CA GLY A 12 6.62 10.14 8.94
C GLY A 12 6.23 9.05 7.93
N ASN A 13 6.81 7.86 8.08
CA ASN A 13 6.63 6.75 7.16
C ASN A 13 5.25 6.12 7.33
N ASN A 14 4.46 6.06 6.26
CA ASN A 14 3.15 5.42 6.27
C ASN A 14 2.91 4.48 5.08
N MET A 15 1.94 3.58 5.24
CA MET A 15 1.43 2.70 4.19
C MET A 15 -0.06 2.96 3.99
N LYS A 16 -0.44 3.37 2.78
CA LYS A 16 -1.80 3.84 2.48
C LYS A 16 -2.52 2.95 1.45
N PRO A 17 -3.40 2.01 1.86
CA PRO A 17 -4.33 1.40 0.94
C PRO A 17 -5.36 2.42 0.42
N ASN A 18 -5.75 2.28 -0.85
CA ASN A 18 -6.85 3.07 -1.41
C ASN A 18 -8.20 2.37 -1.13
N LEU A 19 -8.82 2.69 0.01
CA LEU A 19 -10.10 2.13 0.45
C LEU A 19 -11.18 3.19 0.51
N PHE A 20 -12.38 2.82 0.07
CA PHE A 20 -13.57 3.66 0.16
C PHE A 20 -14.81 2.81 0.46
N ILE A 21 -15.80 3.43 1.07
CA ILE A 21 -17.15 2.86 1.26
C ILE A 21 -18.04 3.47 0.18
N LYS A 22 -18.74 2.63 -0.59
CA LYS A 22 -19.75 3.09 -1.55
C LYS A 22 -21.14 2.76 -1.06
N ASN A 23 -22.00 3.78 -0.94
CA ASN A 23 -23.41 3.57 -0.69
C ASN A 23 -24.12 3.20 -2.00
N VAL A 24 -24.41 1.92 -2.17
CA VAL A 24 -25.12 1.39 -3.35
C VAL A 24 -26.65 1.38 -3.17
N SER A 25 -27.16 1.85 -2.04
CA SER A 25 -28.60 1.92 -1.79
C SER A 25 -29.23 3.17 -2.42
N GLY A 26 -30.56 3.18 -2.53
CA GLY A 26 -31.32 4.34 -3.04
C GLY A 26 -31.52 5.47 -2.03
N GLN A 27 -30.95 5.40 -0.83
CA GLN A 27 -31.12 6.39 0.23
C GLN A 27 -29.79 6.71 0.91
N ALA A 28 -29.69 7.84 1.59
CA ALA A 28 -28.55 8.13 2.46
C ALA A 28 -28.44 7.08 3.58
N LYS A 29 -27.22 6.67 3.92
CA LYS A 29 -26.93 5.72 5.00
C LYS A 29 -25.85 6.28 5.90
N VAL A 30 -26.05 6.14 7.20
CA VAL A 30 -25.03 6.45 8.20
C VAL A 30 -24.22 5.19 8.45
N VAL A 31 -22.90 5.31 8.31
CA VAL A 31 -21.96 4.18 8.41
C VAL A 31 -20.82 4.53 9.35
N ALA A 32 -20.22 3.49 9.93
CA ALA A 32 -18.98 3.54 10.68
C ALA A 32 -18.11 2.34 10.31
N MET A 33 -16.84 2.38 10.68
CA MET A 33 -15.88 1.29 10.45
C MET A 33 -15.61 0.56 11.76
N LYS A 34 -15.70 -0.76 11.72
CA LYS A 34 -15.10 -1.64 12.72
C LYS A 34 -13.71 -2.07 12.24
N LEU A 35 -12.71 -1.79 13.05
CA LEU A 35 -11.30 -2.02 12.77
C LEU A 35 -10.80 -3.15 13.67
N ASP A 36 -10.50 -4.32 13.10
CA ASP A 36 -9.81 -5.40 13.81
C ASP A 36 -8.31 -5.24 13.62
N LEU A 37 -7.66 -4.67 14.63
CA LEU A 37 -6.23 -4.35 14.66
C LEU A 37 -5.46 -5.23 15.64
N ARG A 38 -6.04 -6.34 16.12
CA ARG A 38 -5.42 -7.20 17.16
C ARG A 38 -4.05 -7.76 16.77
N SER A 39 -3.77 -7.86 15.48
CA SER A 39 -2.47 -8.34 14.98
C SER A 39 -1.45 -7.23 14.70
N MET A 40 -1.80 -5.96 14.95
CA MET A 40 -0.92 -4.82 14.70
C MET A 40 0.32 -4.92 15.61
N PRO A 41 1.53 -4.99 15.03
CA PRO A 41 2.74 -5.23 15.80
C PRO A 41 3.24 -3.99 16.54
N GLU A 42 3.02 -2.81 15.97
CA GLU A 42 3.49 -1.51 16.45
C GLU A 42 2.90 -0.39 15.58
N GLY A 43 3.11 0.85 16.02
CA GLY A 43 2.64 2.03 15.32
C GLY A 43 1.16 2.31 15.55
N LYS A 44 0.53 2.98 14.60
CA LYS A 44 -0.87 3.39 14.69
C LYS A 44 -1.55 3.36 13.32
N ILE A 45 -2.84 3.12 13.32
CA ILE A 45 -3.69 3.17 12.14
C ILE A 45 -4.54 4.43 12.18
N GLN A 46 -4.61 5.14 11.06
CA GLN A 46 -5.60 6.20 10.85
C GLN A 46 -6.86 5.65 10.17
N CYS A 47 -8.02 6.20 10.53
CA CYS A 47 -9.28 6.02 9.83
C CYS A 47 -10.05 7.34 9.84
N CYS A 48 -10.48 7.83 8.67
CA CYS A 48 -11.20 9.09 8.49
C CYS A 48 -12.71 8.91 8.29
N ILE A 49 -13.34 8.06 9.09
CA ILE A 49 -14.79 7.88 9.07
C ILE A 49 -15.41 8.56 10.28
N GLY A 50 -16.15 9.64 10.02
CA GLY A 50 -16.59 10.62 11.02
C GLY A 50 -15.50 11.67 11.27
N ASN A 51 -14.42 11.26 11.94
CA ASN A 51 -13.20 12.05 12.15
C ASN A 51 -11.98 11.25 11.67
N CYS A 52 -10.84 11.92 11.46
CA CYS A 52 -9.54 11.30 11.18
C CYS A 52 -8.83 10.92 12.48
N ASP A 53 -9.27 9.82 13.08
CA ASP A 53 -8.76 9.34 14.36
C ASP A 53 -7.61 8.34 14.18
N PHE A 54 -6.70 8.30 15.16
CA PHE A 54 -5.62 7.33 15.26
C PHE A 54 -5.93 6.24 16.28
N TYR A 55 -5.59 5.01 15.93
CA TYR A 55 -5.70 3.81 16.77
C TYR A 55 -4.33 3.18 16.93
N ASP A 56 -3.75 3.30 18.12
CA ASP A 56 -2.41 2.80 18.47
C ASP A 56 -2.43 1.53 19.33
N THR A 57 -3.59 1.18 19.88
CA THR A 57 -3.76 0.02 20.74
C THR A 57 -4.23 -1.20 19.91
N PRO A 58 -3.50 -2.33 19.92
CA PRO A 58 -3.93 -3.55 19.23
C PRO A 58 -5.22 -4.13 19.83
N SER A 59 -6.36 -3.83 19.20
CA SER A 59 -7.68 -4.26 19.66
C SER A 59 -8.69 -4.21 18.50
N ILE A 60 -9.96 -4.45 18.81
CA ILE A 60 -11.08 -4.09 17.94
C ILE A 60 -11.54 -2.69 18.33
N HIS A 61 -11.62 -1.80 17.34
CA HIS A 61 -12.10 -0.44 17.50
C HIS A 61 -13.29 -0.17 16.59
N THR A 62 -14.06 0.86 16.93
CA THR A 62 -15.10 1.42 16.07
C THR A 62 -14.80 2.89 15.83
N SER A 63 -14.89 3.34 14.58
CA SER A 63 -14.72 4.75 14.23
C SER A 63 -15.90 5.61 14.65
N GLY A 64 -15.78 6.92 14.39
CA GLY A 64 -16.95 7.79 14.27
C GLY A 64 -17.89 7.33 13.14
N SER A 65 -18.96 8.09 12.93
CA SER A 65 -19.94 7.81 11.88
C SER A 65 -20.07 8.96 10.89
N ILE A 66 -20.41 8.63 9.64
CA ILE A 66 -20.65 9.60 8.57
C ILE A 66 -21.89 9.21 7.76
N SER A 67 -22.64 10.21 7.28
CA SER A 67 -23.74 10.00 6.35
C SER A 67 -23.24 10.03 4.91
N ILE A 68 -23.42 8.93 4.18
CA ILE A 68 -23.07 8.83 2.76
C ILE A 68 -24.35 8.90 1.94
N ALA A 69 -24.46 9.88 1.05
CA ALA A 69 -25.60 10.02 0.15
C ALA A 69 -25.74 8.82 -0.81
N ALA A 70 -26.94 8.60 -1.34
CA ALA A 70 -27.22 7.51 -2.28
C ALA A 70 -26.28 7.58 -3.50
N GLY A 71 -25.67 6.45 -3.85
CA GLY A 71 -24.73 6.33 -4.98
C GLY A 71 -23.37 6.98 -4.76
N LYS A 72 -23.12 7.66 -3.63
CA LYS A 72 -21.85 8.31 -3.32
C LYS A 72 -20.88 7.36 -2.62
N SER A 73 -19.62 7.77 -2.61
CA SER A 73 -18.53 7.04 -1.95
C SER A 73 -17.77 7.97 -1.02
N GLU A 74 -17.27 7.43 0.07
CA GLU A 74 -16.37 8.14 0.98
C GLU A 74 -15.08 7.36 1.16
N SER A 75 -13.95 8.07 1.11
CA SER A 75 -12.63 7.51 1.40
C SER A 75 -12.51 7.21 2.89
N ILE A 76 -11.83 6.12 3.22
CA ILE A 76 -11.52 5.77 4.61
C ILE A 76 -10.18 6.43 5.03
N GLU A 77 -9.38 6.91 4.06
CA GLU A 77 -8.03 7.48 4.26
C GLU A 77 -7.19 6.65 5.25
N THR A 78 -7.26 5.32 5.09
CA THR A 78 -6.59 4.38 5.98
C THR A 78 -5.09 4.44 5.76
N GLU A 79 -4.34 4.68 6.83
CA GLU A 79 -2.88 4.75 6.80
C GLU A 79 -2.31 4.02 8.01
N TRP A 80 -1.35 3.12 7.77
CA TRP A 80 -0.54 2.55 8.85
C TRP A 80 0.74 3.35 9.00
N PHE A 81 0.88 4.04 10.12
CA PHE A 81 2.07 4.78 10.50
C PHE A 81 3.01 3.86 11.26
N ILE A 82 4.19 3.66 10.71
CA ILE A 82 5.22 2.79 11.27
C ILE A 82 6.20 3.67 12.06
N PRO A 83 6.55 3.30 13.30
CA PRO A 83 7.56 4.04 14.07
C PRO A 83 8.88 4.18 13.29
N ALA A 84 9.56 5.32 13.46
CA ALA A 84 10.78 5.64 12.71
C ALA A 84 11.94 4.69 13.05
N GLU A 85 11.95 4.18 14.28
CA GLU A 85 12.90 3.23 14.84
C GLU A 85 12.70 1.79 14.36
N THR A 86 11.63 1.50 13.61
CA THR A 86 11.37 0.16 13.08
C THR A 86 12.41 -0.24 12.04
N THR A 87 13.36 -1.06 12.47
CA THR A 87 14.47 -1.59 11.65
C THR A 87 14.25 -3.03 11.16
N THR A 88 13.29 -3.75 11.75
CA THR A 88 12.99 -5.14 11.39
C THR A 88 11.81 -5.22 10.42
N PRO A 89 11.78 -6.23 9.50
CA PRO A 89 10.61 -6.48 8.69
C PRO A 89 9.37 -6.72 9.56
N LYS A 90 8.24 -6.14 9.16
CA LYS A 90 6.95 -6.31 9.85
C LYS A 90 5.88 -6.63 8.84
N CYS A 91 5.08 -7.64 9.12
CA CYS A 91 3.91 -8.00 8.32
C CYS A 91 2.75 -8.32 9.24
N TRP A 92 1.57 -7.80 8.92
CA TRP A 92 0.36 -8.07 9.69
C TRP A 92 -0.89 -7.84 8.83
N THR A 93 -2.07 -8.19 9.36
CA THR A 93 -3.33 -8.06 8.63
C THR A 93 -4.37 -7.36 9.48
N ALA A 94 -4.87 -6.24 8.97
CA ALA A 94 -6.06 -5.57 9.50
C ALA A 94 -7.32 -6.14 8.83
N VAL A 95 -8.42 -6.17 9.57
CA VAL A 95 -9.76 -6.40 8.98
C VAL A 95 -10.59 -5.14 9.17
N PHE A 96 -11.05 -4.57 8.07
CA PHE A 96 -11.90 -3.38 8.07
C PHE A 96 -13.30 -3.79 7.66
N THR A 97 -14.29 -3.56 8.53
CA THR A 97 -15.69 -3.87 8.27
C THR A 97 -16.50 -2.58 8.25
N ALA A 98 -17.14 -2.29 7.12
CA ALA A 98 -18.11 -1.20 7.05
C ALA A 98 -19.40 -1.68 7.70
N GLY A 99 -19.94 -0.92 8.66
CA GLY A 99 -21.19 -1.25 9.33
C GLY A 99 -22.21 -0.13 9.28
N LEU A 100 -23.48 -0.51 9.34
CA LEU A 100 -24.60 0.42 9.40
C LEU A 100 -24.77 0.94 10.82
N CYS A 101 -25.00 2.25 10.94
CA CYS A 101 -25.33 2.88 12.21
C CYS A 101 -26.84 3.08 12.37
N LYS A 102 -27.29 3.05 13.62
CA LYS A 102 -28.66 3.44 14.03
C LYS A 102 -28.59 4.65 14.94
N LEU A 103 -29.61 5.51 14.90
CA LEU A 103 -29.70 6.64 15.81
C LEU A 103 -29.98 6.09 17.22
N GLY A 104 -29.00 6.25 18.12
CA GLY A 104 -29.14 5.99 19.54
C GLY A 104 -29.66 7.21 20.29
N ALA A 105 -29.55 7.19 21.62
CA ALA A 105 -30.09 8.26 22.47
C ALA A 105 -29.33 9.59 22.33
N ALA A 106 -28.02 9.55 22.05
CA ALA A 106 -27.17 10.74 21.95
C ALA A 106 -26.48 10.90 20.58
N ALA A 107 -26.21 9.79 19.88
CA ALA A 107 -25.48 9.79 18.61
C ALA A 107 -25.85 8.57 17.76
N TYR A 108 -25.35 8.53 16.53
CA TYR A 108 -25.40 7.32 15.71
C TYR A 108 -24.40 6.28 16.24
N GLU A 109 -24.88 5.06 16.44
CA GLU A 109 -24.13 3.94 17.00
C GLU A 109 -24.02 2.80 15.98
N TYR A 110 -22.83 2.17 15.92
CA TYR A 110 -22.60 0.99 15.09
C TYR A 110 -23.56 -0.14 15.50
N SER A 111 -24.29 -0.69 14.54
CA SER A 111 -25.39 -1.61 14.85
C SER A 111 -25.34 -2.95 14.12
N GLU A 112 -24.79 -2.97 12.91
CA GLU A 112 -24.81 -4.15 12.04
C GLU A 112 -23.56 -4.18 11.17
N ASP A 113 -22.92 -5.35 11.10
CA ASP A 113 -21.80 -5.60 10.22
C ASP A 113 -22.27 -5.65 8.76
N GLY A 114 -21.60 -4.89 7.91
CA GLY A 114 -21.67 -5.03 6.47
C GLY A 114 -20.44 -5.75 5.91
N PRO A 115 -20.03 -5.43 4.67
CA PRO A 115 -18.88 -6.04 4.04
C PRO A 115 -17.57 -5.80 4.80
N SER A 116 -16.71 -6.82 4.79
CA SER A 116 -15.36 -6.75 5.36
C SER A 116 -14.29 -6.92 4.27
N ILE A 117 -13.19 -6.20 4.43
CA ILE A 117 -11.97 -6.38 3.64
C ILE A 117 -10.79 -6.67 4.57
N LYS A 118 -9.90 -7.56 4.12
CA LYS A 118 -8.63 -7.84 4.79
C LYS A 118 -7.50 -7.12 4.07
N VAL A 119 -6.72 -6.34 4.79
CA VAL A 119 -5.56 -5.64 4.24
C VAL A 119 -4.32 -6.16 4.92
N ARG A 120 -3.47 -6.81 4.13
CA ARG A 120 -2.13 -7.21 4.55
C ARG A 120 -1.18 -6.03 4.37
N PHE A 121 -0.56 -5.58 5.44
CA PHE A 121 0.50 -4.59 5.46
C PHE A 121 1.85 -5.29 5.60
N GLY A 122 2.86 -4.84 4.86
CA GLY A 122 4.19 -5.45 4.88
C GLY A 122 5.32 -4.45 4.68
N LYS A 123 6.12 -4.21 5.72
CA LYS A 123 7.42 -3.55 5.61
C LYS A 123 8.47 -4.61 5.39
N ASP A 124 8.98 -4.69 4.16
CA ASP A 124 10.08 -5.55 3.80
C ASP A 124 11.36 -4.71 3.62
N PRO A 125 12.45 -4.95 4.38
CA PRO A 125 13.73 -4.27 4.16
C PRO A 125 14.38 -4.67 2.83
N THR A 126 13.88 -5.71 2.15
CA THR A 126 14.40 -6.23 0.88
C THR A 126 13.63 -5.78 -0.34
N ALA A 127 12.79 -4.74 -0.24
CA ALA A 127 12.28 -4.06 -1.44
C ALA A 127 13.48 -3.62 -2.30
N VAL A 128 13.77 -4.38 -3.35
CA VAL A 128 14.80 -4.06 -4.34
C VAL A 128 14.31 -2.80 -5.04
N THR A 129 14.68 -1.65 -4.50
CA THR A 129 14.70 -0.42 -5.29
C THR A 129 15.61 -0.72 -6.46
N SER A 130 15.04 -0.77 -7.66
CA SER A 130 15.86 -0.88 -8.87
C SER A 130 16.78 0.33 -8.87
N VAL A 131 18.05 0.13 -8.52
CA VAL A 131 19.07 1.14 -8.73
C VAL A 131 19.16 1.30 -10.24
N LYS A 132 18.55 2.37 -10.76
CA LYS A 132 18.88 2.88 -12.08
C LYS A 132 20.27 3.51 -11.93
N GLU A 133 21.31 2.70 -12.09
CA GLU A 133 22.63 3.24 -12.41
C GLU A 133 22.51 3.91 -13.79
N ASN A 134 22.38 5.24 -13.78
CA ASN A 134 22.20 6.02 -15.00
C ASN A 134 23.47 6.11 -15.86
N THR A 135 24.59 5.56 -15.39
CA THR A 135 25.90 5.59 -16.07
C THR A 135 26.54 4.21 -16.07
N VAL A 136 26.08 3.35 -16.97
CA VAL A 136 26.70 2.05 -17.28
C VAL A 136 27.38 2.14 -18.64
N THR A 137 28.63 1.69 -18.73
CA THR A 137 29.39 1.64 -19.98
C THR A 137 29.46 0.23 -20.52
N GLU A 138 29.56 0.10 -21.84
CA GLU A 138 29.87 -1.18 -22.48
C GLU A 138 31.32 -1.55 -22.21
N VAL A 139 31.54 -2.72 -21.60
CA VAL A 139 32.88 -3.27 -21.33
C VAL A 139 33.24 -4.31 -22.37
N GLU A 140 32.28 -5.16 -22.75
CA GLU A 140 32.49 -6.22 -23.74
C GLU A 140 31.25 -6.43 -24.60
N ARG A 141 31.44 -6.96 -25.80
CA ARG A 141 30.38 -7.31 -26.73
C ARG A 141 30.64 -8.68 -27.33
N TYR A 142 29.57 -9.45 -27.51
CA TYR A 142 29.61 -10.81 -28.05
C TYR A 142 28.55 -11.01 -29.14
N ASN A 143 28.80 -11.91 -30.08
CA ASN A 143 27.77 -12.43 -30.98
C ASN A 143 26.93 -13.53 -30.31
N VAL A 144 25.92 -14.07 -31.01
CA VAL A 144 25.04 -15.13 -30.47
C VAL A 144 25.76 -16.45 -30.21
N GLN A 145 26.92 -16.66 -30.83
CA GLN A 145 27.80 -17.82 -30.61
C GLN A 145 28.71 -17.62 -29.39
N GLY A 146 28.60 -16.50 -28.67
CA GLY A 146 29.44 -16.21 -27.49
C GLY A 146 30.86 -15.77 -27.83
N GLN A 147 31.16 -15.44 -29.08
CA GLN A 147 32.46 -14.93 -29.50
C GLN A 147 32.54 -13.43 -29.26
N LYS A 148 33.64 -12.95 -28.67
CA LYS A 148 33.88 -11.53 -28.43
C LYS A 148 34.06 -10.80 -29.75
N ILE A 149 33.35 -9.68 -29.93
CA ILE A 149 33.38 -8.83 -31.12
C ILE A 149 33.70 -7.38 -30.73
N SER A 150 34.49 -6.70 -31.54
CA SER A 150 34.91 -5.30 -31.28
C SER A 150 33.98 -4.25 -31.90
N LYS A 151 33.08 -4.67 -32.80
CA LYS A 151 32.11 -3.79 -33.49
C LYS A 151 30.74 -4.47 -33.55
N PRO A 152 29.66 -3.67 -33.58
CA PRO A 152 28.32 -4.12 -33.97
C PRO A 152 28.31 -5.04 -35.21
N CYS A 153 27.68 -6.21 -35.10
CA CYS A 153 27.36 -7.07 -36.24
C CYS A 153 25.85 -7.12 -36.48
N LYS A 154 25.42 -7.42 -37.71
CA LYS A 154 24.00 -7.69 -37.99
C LYS A 154 23.48 -8.84 -37.11
N GLY A 155 22.27 -8.71 -36.60
CA GLY A 155 21.66 -9.67 -35.67
C GLY A 155 21.84 -9.30 -34.19
N ILE A 156 21.71 -10.29 -33.30
CA ILE A 156 21.74 -10.07 -31.86
C ILE A 156 23.19 -9.92 -31.39
N ASN A 157 23.44 -8.81 -30.69
CA ASN A 157 24.69 -8.52 -30.00
C ASN A 157 24.42 -8.58 -28.49
N ILE A 158 25.23 -9.32 -27.75
CA ILE A 158 25.16 -9.43 -26.29
C ILE A 158 26.20 -8.46 -25.72
N ILE A 159 25.74 -7.41 -25.03
CA ILE A 159 26.57 -6.32 -24.49
C ILE A 159 26.71 -6.51 -22.99
N LYS A 160 27.92 -6.68 -22.50
CA LYS A 160 28.24 -6.71 -21.07
C LYS A 160 28.55 -5.30 -20.59
N LEU A 161 27.85 -4.88 -19.55
CA LEU A 161 27.96 -3.56 -18.94
C LEU A 161 28.93 -3.58 -17.76
N SER A 162 29.44 -2.40 -17.39
CA SER A 162 30.38 -2.21 -16.27
C SER A 162 29.87 -2.72 -14.93
N ASN A 163 28.55 -2.77 -14.74
CA ASN A 163 27.90 -3.31 -13.54
C ASN A 163 27.63 -4.82 -13.60
N GLY A 164 28.21 -5.53 -14.56
CA GLY A 164 28.08 -6.98 -14.71
C GLY A 164 26.77 -7.43 -15.38
N LYS A 165 25.82 -6.52 -15.66
CA LYS A 165 24.60 -6.87 -16.42
C LYS A 165 24.90 -7.10 -17.89
N THR A 166 24.05 -7.87 -18.56
CA THR A 166 24.10 -8.10 -20.01
C THR A 166 22.82 -7.61 -20.68
N VAL A 167 22.96 -6.92 -21.81
CA VAL A 167 21.87 -6.41 -22.65
C VAL A 167 21.93 -7.06 -24.02
N LYS A 168 20.80 -7.51 -24.55
CA LYS A 168 20.69 -8.03 -25.91
C LYS A 168 20.22 -6.91 -26.84
N LYS A 169 21.03 -6.53 -27.82
CA LYS A 169 20.70 -5.50 -28.82
C LYS A 169 20.59 -6.14 -30.20
N LEU A 170 19.41 -6.05 -30.80
CA LEU A 170 19.21 -6.43 -32.20
C LEU A 170 19.72 -5.30 -33.10
N ILE A 171 20.56 -5.65 -34.07
CA ILE A 171 21.09 -4.72 -35.07
C ILE A 171 20.54 -5.18 -36.43
N PRO A 172 19.76 -4.35 -37.13
CA PRO A 172 19.12 -4.71 -38.40
C PRO A 172 20.12 -4.98 -39.54
#